data_AF-A0A7U9R663-F1
#
_entry.id   AF-A0A7U9R663-F1
#
_cell.length_a   1.000
_cell.length_b   1.000
_cell.length_c   1.000
_cell.angle_alpha   90.00
_cell.angle_beta   90.00
_cell.angle_gamma   90.00
#
_symmetry.space_group_name_H-M   'P 1'
#
loop_
_entity.id
_entity.type
_entity.pdbx_description
1 polymer ?
#
loop_
_entity_poly.entity_id
_entity_poly.type
_entity_poly.pdbx_seq_one_letter_code
_entity_poly.pdbx_strand_id
1 'polypeptide(L)'
;MAKQQLSAEQKRLDTDIWIIALVTLGVFLFYVTAGKQLMSFVVNSNISVVPRLLLNAGVQFGVAGLGITIVCILRKEKFTHFGLIRKNVFKAIIWTIICFVPSILYVFLSGQFNGYQPFSILITDDVIASGIPFSIIGMALIIVVWGFFEGFNYAVICEKINSRYPSKKKWLDYGAITCAIICILFHPFSTSFWGIVEIITTFIAIYGMLMVRKQTGNAWGCVFAFCFIWNAI
;
A
#
# COMPACT_ATOMS: atom_id res chain seq x y z
N MET A 1 -12.22 34.99 10.65
CA MET A 1 -11.51 34.62 9.41
C MET A 1 -12.53 34.32 8.33
N ALA A 2 -12.50 35.03 7.20
CA ALA A 2 -13.37 34.71 6.07
C ALA A 2 -13.07 33.27 5.59
N LYS A 3 -14.09 32.45 5.40
CA LYS A 3 -13.94 31.10 4.82
C LYS A 3 -13.35 31.27 3.42
N GLN A 4 -12.11 30.82 3.23
CA GLN A 4 -11.46 30.85 1.93
C GLN A 4 -12.29 29.98 0.97
N GLN A 5 -12.82 30.59 -0.09
CA GLN A 5 -13.68 29.89 -1.04
C GLN A 5 -12.83 28.95 -1.89
N LEU A 6 -13.06 27.64 -1.76
CA LEU A 6 -12.33 26.62 -2.50
C LEU A 6 -12.64 26.71 -4.00
N SER A 7 -11.61 26.53 -4.82
CA SER A 7 -11.77 26.37 -6.27
C SER A 7 -12.54 25.09 -6.61
N ALA A 8 -13.06 24.99 -7.84
CA ALA A 8 -13.73 23.77 -8.30
C ALA A 8 -12.81 22.55 -8.25
N GLU A 9 -11.53 22.72 -8.57
CA GLU A 9 -10.52 21.65 -8.48
C GLU A 9 -10.25 21.23 -7.04
N GLN A 10 -10.13 22.19 -6.11
CA GLN A 10 -9.93 21.87 -4.69
C GLN A 10 -11.12 21.11 -4.11
N LYS A 11 -12.36 21.49 -4.46
CA LYS A 11 -13.56 20.74 -4.07
C LYS A 11 -13.57 19.33 -4.65
N ARG A 12 -13.14 19.18 -5.91
CA ARG A 12 -13.01 17.87 -6.56
C ARG A 12 -12.00 16.99 -5.82
N LEU A 13 -10.83 17.53 -5.48
CA LEU A 13 -9.79 16.82 -4.73
C LEU A 13 -10.26 16.47 -3.30
N ASP A 14 -11.01 17.36 -2.64
CA ASP A 14 -11.61 17.04 -1.34
C ASP A 14 -12.58 15.86 -1.46
N THR A 15 -13.45 15.84 -2.48
CA THR A 15 -14.31 14.69 -2.75
C THR A 15 -13.52 13.41 -3.02
N ASP A 16 -12.44 13.49 -3.81
CA ASP A 16 -11.60 12.33 -4.12
C ASP A 16 -10.97 11.73 -2.85
N ILE A 17 -10.40 12.59 -2.00
CA ILE A 17 -9.79 12.19 -0.72
C ILE A 17 -10.86 11.57 0.20
N TRP A 18 -12.05 12.15 0.27
CA TRP A 18 -13.15 11.59 1.05
C TRP A 18 -13.63 10.23 0.55
N ILE A 19 -13.75 10.04 -0.77
CA ILE A 19 -14.11 8.74 -1.34
C ILE A 19 -13.07 7.69 -0.93
N ILE A 20 -11.78 7.99 -1.11
CA ILE A 20 -10.72 7.05 -0.75
C ILE A 20 -10.78 6.74 0.75
N ALA A 21 -10.84 7.77 1.60
CA ALA A 21 -10.87 7.61 3.05
C ALA A 21 -12.08 6.79 3.52
N LEU A 22 -13.29 7.10 3.04
CA LEU A 22 -14.51 6.41 3.47
C LEU A 22 -14.54 4.95 3.01
N VAL A 23 -14.07 4.66 1.79
CA VAL A 23 -13.99 3.28 1.28
C VAL A 23 -12.96 2.48 2.08
N THR A 24 -11.74 3.00 2.22
CA THR A 24 -10.66 2.34 2.96
C THR A 24 -11.05 2.10 4.42
N LEU A 25 -11.56 3.13 5.11
CA LEU A 25 -11.99 3.00 6.51
C LEU A 25 -13.21 2.09 6.66
N GLY A 26 -14.17 2.14 5.73
CA GLY A 26 -15.34 1.26 5.76
C GLY A 26 -14.94 -0.22 5.69
N VAL A 27 -14.06 -0.58 4.76
CA VAL A 27 -13.55 -1.96 4.65
C VAL A 27 -12.67 -2.32 5.85
N PHE A 28 -11.81 -1.41 6.30
CA PHE A 28 -10.96 -1.66 7.46
C PHE A 28 -11.78 -1.89 8.74
N LEU A 29 -12.82 -1.09 9.00
CA LEU A 29 -13.71 -1.26 10.15
C LEU A 29 -14.49 -2.57 10.06
N PHE A 30 -14.93 -2.95 8.86
CA PHE A 30 -15.52 -4.27 8.63
C PHE A 30 -14.52 -5.39 8.97
N TYR A 31 -13.27 -5.29 8.51
CA TYR A 31 -12.23 -6.27 8.84
C TYR A 31 -11.92 -6.32 10.34
N VAL A 32 -11.82 -5.18 11.03
CA VAL A 32 -11.56 -5.15 12.49
C VAL A 32 -12.70 -5.80 13.26
N THR A 33 -13.95 -5.58 12.86
CA THR A 33 -15.14 -6.12 13.55
C THR A 33 -15.40 -7.60 13.26
N ALA A 34 -15.21 -8.04 12.01
CA ALA A 34 -15.43 -9.42 11.57
C ALA A 34 -14.14 -10.25 11.46
N GLY A 35 -12.99 -9.70 11.86
CA GLY A 35 -11.66 -10.23 11.53
C GLY A 35 -11.43 -11.64 12.02
N LYS A 36 -11.93 -11.98 13.21
CA LYS A 36 -11.79 -13.35 13.75
C LYS A 36 -12.52 -14.37 12.87
N GLN A 37 -13.74 -14.08 12.44
CA GLN A 37 -14.51 -14.96 11.56
C GLN A 37 -13.85 -15.04 10.17
N LEU A 38 -13.47 -13.89 9.60
CA LEU A 38 -12.79 -13.83 8.29
C LEU A 38 -11.49 -14.64 8.31
N MET A 39 -10.63 -14.43 9.31
CA MET A 39 -9.37 -15.16 9.43
C MET A 39 -9.60 -16.64 9.66
N SER A 40 -10.58 -17.03 10.48
CA SER A 40 -10.93 -18.45 10.68
C SER A 40 -11.34 -19.14 9.37
N PHE A 41 -12.01 -18.42 8.46
CA PHE A 41 -12.35 -18.92 7.14
C PHE A 41 -11.09 -19.00 6.26
N VAL A 42 -10.28 -17.94 6.22
CA VAL A 42 -9.08 -17.84 5.38
C VAL A 42 -8.03 -18.90 5.75
N VAL A 43 -7.90 -19.31 7.01
CA VAL A 43 -6.90 -20.33 7.42
C VAL A 43 -7.44 -21.75 7.45
N ASN A 44 -8.73 -21.97 7.17
CA ASN A 44 -9.33 -23.30 7.23
C ASN A 44 -8.95 -24.13 6.00
N SER A 45 -7.98 -25.02 6.16
CA SER A 45 -7.49 -25.93 5.10
C SER A 45 -8.54 -26.93 4.60
N ASN A 46 -9.65 -27.12 5.31
CA ASN A 46 -10.78 -27.95 4.84
C ASN A 46 -11.61 -27.24 3.76
N ILE A 47 -11.45 -25.92 3.59
CA ILE A 47 -12.11 -25.14 2.56
C ILE A 47 -11.14 -25.00 1.38
N SER A 48 -11.67 -25.14 0.16
CA SER A 48 -10.89 -24.90 -1.07
C SER A 48 -10.18 -23.55 -1.04
N VAL A 49 -8.97 -23.48 -1.57
CA VAL A 49 -8.14 -22.27 -1.55
C VAL A 49 -8.78 -21.10 -2.30
N VAL A 50 -9.58 -21.36 -3.34
CA VAL A 50 -10.16 -20.32 -4.20
C VAL A 50 -11.03 -19.34 -3.42
N PRO A 51 -12.10 -19.75 -2.71
CA PRO A 51 -12.91 -18.82 -1.92
C PRO A 51 -12.13 -18.16 -0.78
N ARG A 52 -11.15 -18.86 -0.17
CA ARG A 52 -10.27 -18.31 0.87
C ARG A 52 -9.44 -17.15 0.32
N LEU A 53 -8.84 -17.34 -0.86
CA LEU A 53 -8.06 -16.33 -1.55
C LEU A 53 -8.92 -15.16 -2.00
N LEU A 54 -10.09 -15.41 -2.60
CA LEU A 54 -10.98 -14.35 -3.04
C LEU A 54 -11.48 -13.48 -1.88
N LEU A 55 -11.80 -14.08 -0.73
CA LEU A 55 -12.18 -13.33 0.46
C LEU A 55 -11.01 -12.46 0.95
N ASN A 56 -9.83 -13.05 1.11
CA ASN A 56 -8.65 -12.35 1.58
C ASN A 56 -8.24 -11.20 0.63
N ALA A 57 -8.22 -11.48 -0.67
CA ALA A 57 -7.92 -10.50 -1.72
C ALA A 57 -8.98 -9.40 -1.78
N GLY A 58 -10.26 -9.72 -1.59
CA GLY A 58 -11.35 -8.75 -1.56
C GLY A 58 -11.20 -7.76 -0.40
N VAL A 59 -10.85 -8.24 0.79
CA VAL A 59 -10.56 -7.38 1.95
C VAL A 59 -9.32 -6.51 1.69
N GLN A 60 -8.21 -7.11 1.26
CA GLN A 60 -6.98 -6.37 1.00
C GLN A 60 -7.18 -5.32 -0.09
N PHE A 61 -7.79 -5.68 -1.22
CA PHE A 61 -8.11 -4.73 -2.28
C PHE A 61 -9.08 -3.66 -1.79
N GLY A 62 -10.06 -4.00 -0.95
CA GLY A 62 -10.98 -3.02 -0.37
C GLY A 62 -10.28 -1.95 0.46
N VAL A 63 -9.31 -2.34 1.30
CA VAL A 63 -8.50 -1.41 2.11
C VAL A 63 -7.52 -0.61 1.23
N ALA A 64 -6.80 -1.31 0.35
CA ALA A 64 -5.59 -0.80 -0.28
C ALA A 64 -5.71 -0.51 -1.78
N GLY A 65 -6.89 -0.62 -2.41
CA GLY A 65 -7.01 -0.46 -3.87
C GLY A 65 -8.36 0.04 -4.38
N LEU A 66 -9.46 -0.30 -3.70
CA LEU A 66 -10.81 -0.02 -4.17
C LEU A 66 -11.09 1.49 -4.22
N GLY A 67 -10.74 2.22 -3.14
CA GLY A 67 -10.94 3.68 -3.06
C GLY A 67 -10.26 4.44 -4.19
N ILE A 68 -8.98 4.16 -4.44
CA ILE A 68 -8.23 4.80 -5.53
C ILE A 68 -8.77 4.39 -6.91
N THR A 69 -9.25 3.17 -7.06
CA THR A 69 -9.80 2.66 -8.33
C THR A 69 -11.12 3.37 -8.66
N ILE A 70 -12.01 3.51 -7.67
CA ILE A 70 -13.26 4.26 -7.80
C ILE A 70 -12.97 5.70 -8.23
N VAL A 71 -12.05 6.40 -7.55
CA VAL A 71 -11.68 7.77 -7.92
C VAL A 71 -11.12 7.83 -9.34
N CYS A 72 -10.19 6.95 -9.71
CA CYS A 72 -9.62 6.95 -11.06
C CYS A 72 -10.69 6.73 -12.13
N ILE A 73 -11.66 5.84 -11.91
CA ILE A 73 -12.76 5.60 -12.84
C ILE A 73 -13.67 6.83 -12.93
N LEU A 74 -14.11 7.39 -11.79
CA LEU A 74 -15.00 8.56 -11.74
C LEU A 74 -14.36 9.79 -12.40
N ARG A 75 -13.04 9.95 -12.28
CA ARG A 75 -12.29 11.06 -12.86
C ARG A 75 -11.72 10.78 -14.24
N LYS A 76 -11.88 9.56 -14.76
CA LYS A 76 -11.26 9.09 -16.00
C LYS A 76 -9.74 9.29 -16.01
N GLU A 77 -9.11 9.18 -14.84
CA GLU A 77 -7.68 9.32 -14.66
C GLU A 77 -6.98 7.98 -14.94
N LYS A 78 -5.99 8.01 -15.83
CA LYS A 78 -5.18 6.83 -16.14
C LYS A 78 -4.12 6.65 -15.05
N PHE A 79 -3.76 5.41 -14.72
CA PHE A 79 -2.69 5.15 -13.74
C PHE A 79 -1.32 5.72 -14.16
N THR A 80 -1.09 5.91 -15.46
CA THR A 80 0.10 6.59 -15.99
C THR A 80 0.22 8.06 -15.52
N HIS A 81 -0.91 8.72 -15.22
CA HIS A 81 -0.94 10.07 -14.63
C HIS A 81 -0.24 10.08 -13.27
N PHE A 82 -0.31 8.98 -12.53
CA PHE A 82 0.34 8.82 -11.23
C PHE A 82 1.72 8.17 -11.36
N GLY A 83 2.39 8.26 -12.50
CA GLY A 83 3.81 7.88 -12.61
C GLY A 83 4.09 6.42 -12.96
N LEU A 84 3.11 5.63 -13.38
CA LEU A 84 3.38 4.33 -14.02
C LEU A 84 3.90 4.51 -15.45
N ILE A 85 5.10 5.06 -15.57
CA ILE A 85 5.76 5.37 -16.84
C ILE A 85 7.11 4.67 -16.92
N ARG A 86 7.69 4.55 -18.13
CA ARG A 86 9.01 3.92 -18.32
C ARG A 86 10.19 4.83 -17.95
N LYS A 87 10.01 6.14 -18.05
CA LYS A 87 11.08 7.12 -17.75
C LYS A 87 11.47 7.04 -16.28
N ASN A 88 12.77 6.96 -15.99
CA ASN A 88 13.35 6.91 -14.64
C ASN A 88 12.98 5.68 -13.78
N VAL A 89 12.39 4.60 -14.35
CA VAL A 89 12.02 3.39 -13.57
C VAL A 89 13.18 2.87 -12.73
N PHE A 90 14.34 2.68 -13.35
CA PHE A 90 15.53 2.14 -12.67
C PHE A 90 15.98 3.04 -11.50
N LYS A 91 15.99 4.36 -11.70
CA LYS A 91 16.31 5.32 -10.64
C LYS A 91 15.30 5.23 -9.51
N ALA A 92 14.00 5.17 -9.82
CA ALA A 92 12.96 5.07 -8.81
C ALA A 92 13.09 3.79 -7.98
N ILE A 93 13.36 2.65 -8.61
CA ILE A 93 13.57 1.38 -7.91
C ILE A 93 14.78 1.46 -6.97
N ILE A 94 15.95 1.89 -7.47
CA ILE A 94 17.17 1.95 -6.65
C ILE A 94 16.99 2.87 -5.44
N TRP A 95 16.48 4.08 -5.66
CA TRP A 95 16.34 5.03 -4.55
C TRP A 95 15.27 4.58 -3.56
N THR A 96 14.20 3.90 -4.01
CA THR A 96 13.24 3.30 -3.09
C THR A 96 13.87 2.18 -2.25
N ILE A 97 14.68 1.30 -2.85
CA ILE A 97 15.41 0.26 -2.09
C ILE A 97 16.25 0.89 -0.98
N ILE A 98 16.97 1.98 -1.29
CA ILE A 98 17.78 2.72 -0.29
C ILE A 98 16.91 3.23 0.86
N CYS A 99 15.71 3.75 0.59
CA CYS A 99 14.78 4.19 1.64
C CYS A 99 14.29 3.05 2.55
N PHE A 100 14.29 1.81 2.05
CA PHE A 100 13.88 0.63 2.81
C PHE A 100 15.03 -0.02 3.59
N VAL A 101 16.29 0.36 3.35
CA VAL A 101 17.45 -0.20 4.07
C VAL A 101 17.29 -0.16 5.60
N PRO A 102 16.83 0.95 6.23
CA PRO A 102 16.60 0.96 7.67
C PRO A 102 15.57 -0.08 8.13
N SER A 103 14.49 -0.27 7.36
CA SER A 103 13.44 -1.26 7.67
C SER A 103 13.97 -2.69 7.52
N ILE A 104 14.73 -2.94 6.46
CA ILE A 104 15.41 -4.23 6.25
C ILE A 104 16.33 -4.53 7.43
N LEU A 105 17.22 -3.59 7.80
CA LEU A 105 18.12 -3.75 8.94
C LEU A 105 17.36 -4.00 10.25
N TYR A 106 16.24 -3.32 10.47
CA TYR A 106 15.37 -3.60 11.62
C TYR A 106 14.90 -5.06 11.66
N VAL A 107 14.36 -5.58 10.56
CA VAL A 107 13.84 -6.96 10.49
C VAL A 107 14.95 -7.99 10.79
N PHE A 108 16.16 -7.77 10.26
CA PHE A 108 17.32 -8.63 10.53
C PHE A 108 17.83 -8.52 11.97
N LEU A 109 18.00 -7.29 12.49
CA LEU A 109 18.58 -7.06 13.81
C LEU A 109 17.63 -7.39 14.97
N SER A 110 16.32 -7.32 14.75
CA SER A 110 15.31 -7.72 15.73
C SER A 110 15.11 -9.25 15.78
N GLY A 111 15.68 -10.00 14.83
CA GLY A 111 15.51 -11.44 14.72
C GLY A 111 14.15 -11.87 14.14
N GLN A 112 13.41 -10.95 13.51
CA GLN A 112 12.11 -11.23 12.90
C GLN A 112 12.22 -11.87 11.50
N PHE A 113 13.38 -11.76 10.84
CA PHE A 113 13.59 -12.33 9.53
C PHE A 113 13.41 -13.85 9.53
N ASN A 114 12.41 -14.35 8.79
CA ASN A 114 12.08 -15.77 8.69
C ASN A 114 12.33 -16.36 7.28
N GLY A 115 12.89 -15.57 6.37
CA GLY A 115 13.20 -15.97 5.00
C GLY A 115 12.70 -14.95 3.98
N TYR A 116 13.31 -14.93 2.80
CA TYR A 116 12.89 -14.03 1.72
C TYR A 116 11.87 -14.72 0.81
N GLN A 117 10.63 -14.24 0.82
CA GLN A 117 9.52 -14.81 0.04
C GLN A 117 8.69 -13.72 -0.65
N PRO A 118 9.12 -13.21 -1.82
CA PRO A 118 8.33 -12.21 -2.55
C PRO A 118 6.99 -12.79 -2.99
N PHE A 119 5.97 -11.94 -3.01
CA PHE A 119 4.58 -12.32 -3.34
C PHE A 119 3.99 -13.36 -2.38
N SER A 120 4.42 -13.37 -1.13
CA SER A 120 3.89 -14.28 -0.11
C SER A 120 2.79 -13.61 0.72
N ILE A 121 1.73 -14.37 0.96
CA ILE A 121 0.65 -14.08 1.89
C ILE A 121 0.40 -15.34 2.70
N LEU A 122 -0.44 -15.22 3.75
CA LEU A 122 -0.73 -16.30 4.68
C LEU A 122 -1.09 -17.66 4.06
N ILE A 123 -1.69 -17.67 2.86
CA ILE A 123 -2.16 -18.88 2.18
C ILE A 123 -1.41 -19.17 0.87
N THR A 124 -0.25 -18.55 0.63
CA THR A 124 0.50 -18.71 -0.62
C THR A 124 0.88 -20.16 -0.89
N ASP A 125 1.28 -20.91 0.13
CA ASP A 125 1.63 -22.33 -0.03
C ASP A 125 0.43 -23.15 -0.49
N ASP A 126 -0.77 -22.91 0.07
CA ASP A 126 -2.01 -23.55 -0.38
C ASP A 126 -2.36 -23.16 -1.83
N VAL A 127 -2.09 -21.92 -2.23
CA VAL A 127 -2.31 -21.44 -3.61
C VAL A 127 -1.36 -22.16 -4.56
N ILE A 128 -0.08 -22.29 -4.23
CA ILE A 128 0.90 -23.01 -5.04
C ILE A 128 0.54 -24.49 -5.13
N ALA A 129 0.13 -25.11 -4.02
CA ALA A 129 -0.26 -26.52 -3.96
C ALA A 129 -1.56 -26.84 -4.74
N SER A 130 -2.36 -25.83 -5.11
CA SER A 130 -3.64 -26.03 -5.83
C SER A 130 -3.52 -26.52 -7.27
N GLY A 131 -2.30 -26.62 -7.81
CA GLY A 131 -2.03 -27.10 -9.15
C GLY A 131 -2.40 -26.10 -10.25
N ILE A 132 -2.24 -26.51 -11.51
CA ILE A 132 -2.55 -25.66 -12.68
C ILE A 132 -4.01 -25.90 -13.08
N PRO A 133 -4.80 -24.85 -13.40
CA PRO A 133 -4.41 -23.45 -13.58
C PRO A 133 -4.52 -22.55 -12.34
N PHE A 134 -5.05 -23.07 -11.22
CA PHE A 134 -5.43 -22.25 -10.06
C PHE A 134 -4.24 -21.58 -9.38
N SER A 135 -3.08 -22.23 -9.30
CA SER A 135 -1.84 -21.65 -8.79
C SER A 135 -1.41 -20.40 -9.58
N ILE A 136 -1.42 -20.47 -10.92
CA ILE A 136 -1.05 -19.33 -11.78
C ILE A 136 -2.00 -18.16 -11.58
N ILE A 137 -3.31 -18.43 -11.60
CA ILE A 137 -4.35 -17.41 -11.43
C ILE A 137 -4.28 -16.80 -10.02
N GLY A 138 -4.09 -17.63 -9.00
CA GLY A 138 -3.99 -17.21 -7.62
C GLY A 138 -2.76 -16.36 -7.36
N MET A 139 -1.59 -16.75 -7.86
CA MET A 139 -0.37 -15.95 -7.76
C MET A 139 -0.50 -14.63 -8.52
N ALA A 140 -1.12 -14.62 -9.70
CA ALA A 140 -1.41 -13.39 -10.43
C ALA A 140 -2.30 -12.44 -9.62
N LEU A 141 -3.34 -12.96 -8.96
CA LEU A 141 -4.19 -12.18 -8.06
C LEU A 141 -3.40 -11.61 -6.87
N ILE A 142 -2.51 -12.41 -6.26
CA ILE A 142 -1.66 -11.95 -5.16
C ILE A 142 -0.76 -10.79 -5.60
N ILE A 143 -0.08 -10.94 -6.73
CA ILE A 143 0.79 -9.90 -7.31
C ILE A 143 0.00 -8.62 -7.58
N VAL A 144 -1.23 -8.72 -8.11
CA VAL A 144 -2.06 -7.55 -8.40
C VAL A 144 -2.51 -6.84 -7.13
N VAL A 145 -2.98 -7.58 -6.12
CA VAL A 145 -3.60 -6.98 -4.94
C VAL A 145 -2.55 -6.48 -3.93
N TRP A 146 -1.64 -7.35 -3.48
CA TRP A 146 -0.63 -7.02 -2.47
C TRP A 146 0.62 -6.37 -3.07
N GLY A 147 1.05 -6.82 -4.26
CA GLY A 147 2.21 -6.22 -4.92
C GLY A 147 1.88 -4.86 -5.55
N PHE A 148 0.90 -4.84 -6.45
CA PHE A 148 0.59 -3.66 -7.25
C PHE A 148 -0.29 -2.65 -6.50
N PHE A 149 -1.51 -3.01 -6.09
CA PHE A 149 -2.44 -2.03 -5.53
C PHE A 149 -1.96 -1.47 -4.20
N GLU A 150 -1.39 -2.29 -3.33
CA GLU A 150 -0.88 -1.83 -2.04
C GLU A 150 0.24 -0.77 -2.20
N GLY A 151 1.23 -1.02 -3.06
CA GLY A 151 2.28 -0.04 -3.32
C GLY A 151 1.80 1.16 -4.14
N PHE A 152 0.96 0.93 -5.15
CA PHE A 152 0.49 1.99 -6.05
C PHE A 152 -0.51 2.93 -5.39
N ASN A 153 -1.31 2.47 -4.41
CA ASN A 153 -2.26 3.33 -3.70
C ASN A 153 -1.58 4.53 -3.06
N TYR A 154 -0.40 4.35 -2.48
CA TYR A 154 0.31 5.40 -1.78
C TYR A 154 0.68 6.50 -2.76
N ALA A 155 1.03 6.11 -3.98
CA ALA A 155 1.35 7.00 -5.07
C ALA A 155 0.14 7.87 -5.48
N VAL A 156 -1.04 7.28 -5.61
CA VAL A 156 -2.28 8.00 -5.96
C VAL A 156 -2.73 8.92 -4.82
N ILE A 157 -2.80 8.39 -3.59
CA ILE A 157 -3.22 9.13 -2.39
C ILE A 157 -2.31 10.33 -2.14
N CYS A 158 -0.99 10.12 -2.21
CA CYS A 158 0.00 11.17 -2.05
C CYS A 158 -0.21 12.29 -3.08
N GLU A 159 -0.45 11.96 -4.35
CA GLU A 159 -0.70 12.95 -5.40
C GLU A 159 -1.99 13.76 -5.13
N LYS A 160 -3.07 13.10 -4.72
CA LYS A 160 -4.35 13.77 -4.42
C LYS A 160 -4.21 14.72 -3.24
N ILE A 161 -3.56 14.28 -2.17
CA ILE A 161 -3.32 15.11 -0.98
C ILE A 161 -2.39 16.28 -1.30
N ASN A 162 -1.27 16.05 -2.00
CA ASN A 162 -0.33 17.11 -2.35
C ASN A 162 -0.92 18.12 -3.33
N SER A 163 -1.75 17.67 -4.26
CA SER A 163 -2.51 18.56 -5.15
C SER A 163 -3.47 19.44 -4.37
N ARG A 164 -4.08 18.91 -3.29
CA ARG A 164 -5.02 19.65 -2.45
C ARG A 164 -4.35 20.57 -1.45
N TYR A 165 -3.21 20.14 -0.91
CA TYR A 165 -2.44 20.79 0.14
C TYR A 165 -0.99 20.94 -0.32
N PRO A 166 -0.71 21.84 -1.27
CA PRO A 166 0.64 22.03 -1.77
C PRO A 166 1.54 22.64 -0.69
N SER A 167 2.78 22.16 -0.61
CA SER A 167 3.79 22.68 0.30
C SER A 167 4.88 23.43 -0.44
N LYS A 168 5.28 24.58 0.11
CA LYS A 168 6.43 25.37 -0.39
C LYS A 168 7.77 24.77 0.02
N LYS A 169 7.81 23.95 1.09
CA LYS A 169 9.03 23.34 1.60
C LYS A 169 9.20 21.95 1.00
N LYS A 170 10.33 21.70 0.34
CA LYS A 170 10.61 20.43 -0.36
C LYS A 170 10.48 19.19 0.55
N TRP A 171 10.85 19.31 1.82
CA TRP A 171 10.81 18.23 2.81
C TRP A 171 9.48 18.07 3.54
N LEU A 172 8.57 19.04 3.43
CA LEU A 172 7.27 18.97 4.07
C LEU A 172 6.23 18.53 3.04
N ASP A 173 6.24 17.24 2.71
CA ASP A 173 5.31 16.66 1.74
C ASP A 173 4.12 16.04 2.46
N TYR A 174 2.97 16.72 2.44
CA TYR A 174 1.80 16.32 3.23
C TYR A 174 1.21 14.99 2.77
N GLY A 175 1.26 14.70 1.47
CA GLY A 175 0.85 13.40 0.93
C GLY A 175 1.71 12.28 1.48
N ALA A 176 3.04 12.41 1.40
CA ALA A 176 3.97 11.40 1.90
C ALA A 176 3.87 11.21 3.42
N ILE A 177 3.78 12.30 4.18
CA ILE A 177 3.62 12.26 5.64
C ILE A 177 2.31 11.57 6.01
N THR A 178 1.20 11.93 5.36
CA THR A 178 -0.11 11.32 5.64
C THR A 178 -0.09 9.83 5.34
N CYS A 179 0.44 9.44 4.17
CA CYS A 179 0.60 8.04 3.79
C CYS A 179 1.43 7.25 4.81
N ALA A 180 2.56 7.78 5.27
CA ALA A 180 3.41 7.12 6.26
C ALA A 180 2.71 6.96 7.62
N ILE A 181 2.01 8.00 8.08
CA ILE A 181 1.23 7.94 9.33
C ILE A 181 0.11 6.90 9.23
N ILE A 182 -0.67 6.94 8.16
CA ILE A 182 -1.77 5.97 7.96
C ILE A 182 -1.25 4.54 7.85
N CYS A 183 -0.12 4.34 7.17
CA CYS A 183 0.54 3.03 7.10
C CYS A 183 0.82 2.49 8.51
N ILE A 184 1.46 3.29 9.38
CA ILE A 184 1.74 2.91 10.77
C ILE A 184 0.46 2.59 11.55
N LEU A 185 -0.61 3.38 11.35
CA LEU A 185 -1.88 3.17 12.05
C LEU A 185 -2.61 1.88 11.65
N PHE A 186 -2.29 1.30 10.50
CA PHE A 186 -2.82 0.00 10.07
C PHE A 186 -2.02 -1.20 10.57
N HIS A 187 -0.84 -0.98 11.16
CA HIS A 187 0.02 -2.05 11.67
C HIS A 187 -0.08 -2.17 13.21
N PRO A 188 0.15 -3.36 13.77
CA PRO A 188 0.21 -3.54 15.22
C PRO A 188 1.23 -2.59 15.85
N PHE A 189 0.80 -1.85 16.89
CA PHE A 189 1.63 -0.89 17.58
C PHE A 189 2.27 -1.50 18.84
N SER A 190 3.58 -1.32 19.02
CA SER A 190 4.32 -1.74 20.21
C SER A 190 5.21 -0.60 20.72
N THR A 191 5.19 -0.37 22.03
CA THR A 191 6.04 0.64 22.70
C THR A 191 7.38 0.08 23.17
N SER A 192 7.69 -1.18 22.86
CA SER A 192 9.00 -1.77 23.09
C SER A 192 10.08 -1.05 22.28
N PHE A 193 11.36 -1.25 22.63
CA PHE A 193 12.48 -0.70 21.85
C PHE A 193 12.35 -1.06 20.35
N TRP A 194 12.15 -2.34 20.04
CA TRP A 194 11.98 -2.80 18.66
C TRP A 194 10.72 -2.26 18.01
N GLY A 195 9.61 -2.16 18.74
CA GLY A 195 8.38 -1.54 18.22
C GLY A 195 8.55 -0.06 17.86
N ILE A 196 9.29 0.70 18.66
CA ILE A 196 9.60 2.10 18.34
C ILE A 196 10.53 2.19 17.11
N VAL A 197 11.53 1.31 17.03
CA VAL A 197 12.42 1.23 15.86
C VAL A 197 11.62 0.93 14.59
N GLU A 198 10.71 -0.04 14.63
CA GLU A 198 9.82 -0.40 13.52
C GLU A 198 9.00 0.78 13.01
N ILE A 199 8.41 1.55 13.93
CA ILE A 199 7.62 2.74 13.58
C ILE A 199 8.47 3.76 12.84
N ILE A 200 9.69 4.01 13.33
CA ILE A 200 10.62 4.98 12.74
C ILE A 200 11.07 4.49 11.36
N THR A 201 11.47 3.23 11.22
CA THR A 201 11.95 2.67 9.95
C THR A 201 10.84 2.55 8.92
N THR A 202 9.62 2.22 9.35
CA THR A 202 8.42 2.23 8.50
C THR A 202 8.12 3.63 7.98
N PHE A 203 8.15 4.64 8.87
CA PHE A 203 7.97 6.03 8.45
C PHE A 203 9.00 6.42 7.37
N ILE A 204 10.28 6.14 7.61
CA ILE A 204 11.37 6.45 6.67
C ILE A 204 11.16 5.74 5.34
N ALA A 205 10.77 4.46 5.36
CA ALA A 205 10.54 3.67 4.15
C ALA A 205 9.41 4.24 3.30
N ILE A 206 8.21 4.44 3.87
CA ILE A 206 7.03 4.92 3.14
C ILE A 206 7.19 6.37 2.70
N TYR A 207 7.64 7.26 3.60
CA TYR A 207 7.88 8.65 3.27
C TYR A 207 8.97 8.76 2.18
N GLY A 208 10.10 8.08 2.36
CA GLY A 208 11.22 8.10 1.43
C GLY A 208 10.84 7.61 0.03
N MET A 209 10.13 6.48 -0.05
CA MET A 209 9.58 5.95 -1.30
C MET A 209 8.72 6.97 -2.06
N LEU A 210 7.86 7.70 -1.36
CA LEU A 210 6.99 8.70 -1.98
C LEU A 210 7.75 9.97 -2.39
N MET A 211 8.79 10.34 -1.63
CA MET A 211 9.71 11.41 -2.04
C MET A 211 10.50 11.01 -3.29
N VAL A 212 10.94 9.76 -3.40
CA VAL A 212 11.59 9.22 -4.60
C VAL A 212 10.64 9.27 -5.80
N ARG A 213 9.39 8.83 -5.64
CA ARG A 213 8.36 8.95 -6.69
C ARG A 213 8.20 10.41 -7.13
N LYS A 214 8.10 11.36 -6.20
CA LYS A 214 7.98 12.79 -6.51
C LYS A 214 9.18 13.33 -7.29
N GLN A 215 10.40 12.93 -6.92
CA GLN A 215 11.63 13.39 -7.59
C GLN A 215 11.84 12.76 -8.96
N THR A 216 11.47 11.49 -9.12
CA THR A 216 11.68 10.74 -10.37
C THR A 216 10.50 10.84 -11.34
N GLY A 217 9.32 11.22 -10.84
CA GLY A 217 8.05 11.16 -11.56
C GLY A 217 7.54 9.74 -11.77
N ASN A 218 8.01 8.77 -10.99
CA ASN A 218 7.81 7.35 -11.27
C ASN A 218 7.34 6.55 -10.05
N ALA A 219 6.22 5.84 -10.19
CA ALA A 219 5.59 5.05 -9.13
C ALA A 219 5.93 3.56 -9.14
N TRP A 220 6.69 3.07 -10.13
CA TRP A 220 7.15 1.69 -10.16
C TRP A 220 8.07 1.36 -8.99
N GLY A 221 8.78 2.34 -8.42
CA GLY A 221 9.51 2.16 -7.16
C GLY A 221 8.57 1.75 -6.01
N CYS A 222 7.36 2.32 -5.94
CA CYS A 222 6.38 1.95 -4.93
C CYS A 222 5.87 0.52 -5.11
N VAL A 223 5.49 0.15 -6.34
CA VAL A 223 5.05 -1.22 -6.67
C VAL A 223 6.17 -2.22 -6.39
N PHE A 224 7.41 -1.91 -6.79
CA PHE A 224 8.56 -2.77 -6.55
C PHE A 224 8.76 -3.04 -5.06
N ALA A 225 8.70 -2.01 -4.21
CA ALA A 225 8.89 -2.18 -2.78
C ALA A 225 7.87 -3.15 -2.17
N PHE A 226 6.61 -3.09 -2.58
CA PHE A 226 5.56 -3.99 -2.08
C PHE A 226 5.61 -5.40 -2.68
N CYS A 227 6.16 -5.55 -3.87
CA CYS A 227 6.40 -6.87 -4.47
C CYS A 227 7.58 -7.61 -3.83
N PHE A 228 8.68 -6.89 -3.55
CA PHE A 228 9.99 -7.50 -3.32
C PHE A 228 10.67 -7.09 -2.01
N ILE A 229 10.04 -6.26 -1.19
CA ILE A 229 10.61 -5.87 0.10
C ILE A 229 9.54 -6.03 1.17
N TRP A 230 8.50 -5.18 1.16
CA TRP A 230 7.51 -5.08 2.24
C TRP A 230 6.80 -6.41 2.52
N ASN A 231 6.29 -7.08 1.48
CA ASN A 231 5.60 -8.37 1.63
C ASN A 231 6.55 -9.58 1.55
N ALA A 232 7.87 -9.35 1.53
CA ALA A 232 8.85 -10.37 1.18
C ALA A 232 9.84 -10.71 2.29
N ILE A 233 9.98 -9.86 3.32
CA ILE A 233 10.96 -9.98 4.40
C ILE A 233 10.30 -10.16 5.77
#